data_AF-A0A965Z211-F1
#
_entry.id   AF-A0A965Z211-F1
#
_cell.length_a   1.000
_cell.length_b   1.000
_cell.length_c   1.000
_cell.angle_alpha   90.00
_cell.angle_beta   90.00
_cell.angle_gamma   90.00
#
_symmetry.space_group_name_H-M   'P 1'
#
loop_
_entity.id
_entity.type
_entity.pdbx_description
1 polymer ?
#
loop_
_entity_poly.entity_id
_entity_poly.type
_entity_poly.pdbx_seq_one_letter_code
_entity_poly.pdbx_strand_id
1 'polypeptide(L)'
;MGDFYVRRKKARRAAFSLIELLVAVAATALLAAILIPALPAAKAAAEGAVCRSNLRQLAAANLAYAADHGRYVAAAADIEGANSTRWHGVRSGGTFDGAQGPLAPYLGGGGASAWVRRCPGFRPDAPGFEASCGGYGYNALGVGSELCLPTGGGQTVGMRPGALAHPAQTVMFADAAYVQGNGAKAKLIEYSFAEPPRFAGGGTPWPTIHFRHRGKANVAWADGHVTAEILDRTGSRGAAQHLGWFGPDDNTLFDPF
;
A
#
# COMPACT_ATOMS: atom_id res chain seq x y z
N MET A 1 -74.16 -8.38 -41.16
CA MET A 1 -73.01 -8.31 -40.23
C MET A 1 -71.96 -9.29 -40.71
N GLY A 2 -70.92 -8.81 -41.39
CA GLY A 2 -69.83 -9.63 -41.89
C GLY A 2 -68.57 -9.33 -41.09
N ASP A 3 -68.12 -10.31 -40.29
CA ASP A 3 -66.89 -10.19 -39.50
C ASP A 3 -65.65 -10.35 -40.39
N PHE A 4 -64.85 -9.30 -40.45
CA PHE A 4 -63.51 -9.31 -41.05
C PHE A 4 -62.53 -10.06 -40.14
N TYR A 5 -62.17 -11.29 -40.50
CA TYR A 5 -61.16 -12.08 -39.79
C TYR A 5 -59.74 -11.63 -40.18
N VAL A 6 -59.07 -10.85 -39.33
CA VAL A 6 -57.66 -10.45 -39.52
C VAL A 6 -56.73 -11.62 -39.12
N ARG A 7 -56.16 -12.31 -40.10
CA ARG A 7 -55.20 -13.41 -39.89
C ARG A 7 -53.82 -12.84 -39.50
N ARG A 8 -53.50 -12.77 -38.20
CA ARG A 8 -52.14 -12.47 -37.73
C ARG A 8 -51.15 -13.52 -38.26
N LYS A 9 -50.18 -13.10 -39.08
CA LYS A 9 -49.02 -13.95 -39.44
C LYS A 9 -48.22 -14.21 -38.17
N LYS A 10 -48.12 -15.47 -37.72
CA LYS A 10 -47.17 -15.86 -36.67
C LYS A 10 -45.76 -15.52 -37.16
N ALA A 11 -45.12 -14.52 -36.57
CA ALA A 11 -43.71 -14.29 -36.77
C ALA A 11 -42.97 -15.57 -36.35
N ARG A 12 -42.27 -16.21 -37.30
CA ARG A 12 -41.43 -17.37 -36.98
C ARG A 12 -40.36 -16.88 -36.00
N ARG A 13 -40.39 -17.38 -34.77
CA ARG A 13 -39.28 -17.17 -33.83
C ARG A 13 -38.06 -17.87 -34.43
N ALA A 14 -37.01 -17.11 -34.71
CA ALA A 14 -35.72 -17.68 -35.10
C ALA A 14 -35.21 -18.52 -33.92
N ALA A 15 -35.04 -19.82 -34.13
CA ALA A 15 -34.40 -20.71 -33.17
C ALA A 15 -32.94 -20.89 -33.58
N PHE A 16 -32.03 -20.88 -32.60
CA PHE A 16 -30.62 -21.14 -32.83
C PHE A 16 -30.44 -22.54 -33.43
N SER A 17 -29.66 -22.62 -34.50
CA SER A 17 -29.19 -23.89 -35.06
C SER A 17 -28.04 -24.46 -34.23
N LEU A 18 -27.84 -25.77 -34.33
CA LEU A 18 -26.72 -26.48 -33.69
C LEU A 18 -25.36 -25.92 -34.13
N ILE A 19 -25.25 -25.54 -35.40
CA ILE A 19 -24.01 -24.99 -35.98
C ILE A 19 -23.71 -23.61 -35.40
N GLU A 20 -24.71 -22.74 -35.27
CA GLU A 20 -24.53 -21.41 -34.67
C GLU A 20 -24.06 -21.49 -33.22
N LEU A 21 -24.62 -22.44 -32.44
CA LEU A 21 -24.16 -22.68 -31.08
C LEU A 21 -22.72 -23.22 -31.04
N LEU A 22 -22.39 -24.17 -31.91
CA LEU A 22 -21.05 -24.77 -31.96
C LEU A 22 -19.98 -23.74 -32.33
N VAL A 23 -20.23 -22.92 -33.36
CA VAL A 23 -19.30 -21.85 -33.78
C VAL A 23 -19.14 -20.82 -32.67
N ALA A 24 -20.21 -20.46 -31.96
CA ALA A 24 -20.13 -19.50 -30.85
C ALA A 24 -19.28 -20.01 -29.68
N VAL A 25 -19.45 -21.27 -29.28
CA VAL A 25 -18.64 -21.87 -28.21
C VAL A 25 -17.19 -22.05 -28.65
N ALA A 26 -16.94 -22.47 -29.90
CA ALA A 26 -15.59 -22.59 -30.45
C ALA A 26 -14.86 -21.23 -30.48
N ALA A 27 -15.55 -20.17 -30.92
CA ALA A 27 -14.98 -18.82 -30.91
C ALA A 27 -14.70 -18.33 -29.47
N THR A 28 -15.61 -18.58 -28.53
CA THR A 28 -15.41 -18.23 -27.11
C THR A 28 -14.23 -19.00 -26.51
N ALA A 29 -14.09 -20.29 -26.82
CA ALA A 29 -12.99 -21.13 -26.35
C ALA A 29 -11.63 -20.66 -26.89
N LEU A 30 -11.55 -20.26 -28.16
CA LEU A 30 -10.33 -19.71 -28.76
C LEU A 30 -9.93 -18.39 -28.08
N LEU A 31 -10.88 -17.47 -27.88
CA LEU A 31 -10.64 -16.21 -27.18
C LEU A 31 -10.21 -16.43 -25.73
N ALA A 32 -10.88 -17.35 -25.02
CA ALA A 32 -10.53 -17.71 -23.64
C ALA A 32 -9.12 -18.31 -23.56
N ALA A 33 -8.72 -19.16 -24.52
CA ALA A 33 -7.39 -19.77 -24.55
C ALA A 33 -6.26 -18.73 -24.61
N ILE A 34 -6.48 -17.60 -25.30
CA ILE A 34 -5.52 -16.49 -25.39
C ILE A 34 -5.60 -15.59 -24.16
N LEU A 35 -6.80 -15.37 -23.60
CA LEU A 35 -7.02 -14.44 -22.48
C LEU A 35 -6.58 -14.98 -21.12
N ILE A 36 -6.85 -16.26 -20.83
CA ILE A 36 -6.54 -16.91 -19.55
C ILE A 36 -5.06 -16.76 -19.14
N PRO A 37 -4.05 -17.01 -20.01
CA PRO A 37 -2.66 -16.87 -19.61
C PRO A 37 -2.23 -15.41 -19.35
N ALA A 38 -2.87 -14.42 -19.97
CA ALA A 38 -2.55 -13.00 -19.80
C ALA A 38 -3.18 -12.37 -18.54
N LEU A 39 -4.29 -12.96 -18.05
CA LEU A 39 -5.09 -12.40 -16.97
C LEU A 39 -4.32 -12.21 -15.64
N PRO A 40 -3.47 -13.15 -15.17
CA PRO A 40 -2.71 -12.95 -13.93
C PRO A 40 -1.76 -11.76 -14.02
N ALA A 41 -1.11 -11.57 -15.16
CA ALA A 41 -0.20 -10.46 -15.39
C ALA A 41 -0.94 -9.11 -15.40
N ALA A 42 -2.09 -9.06 -16.09
CA ALA A 42 -2.95 -7.89 -16.13
C ALA A 42 -3.50 -7.52 -14.73
N LYS A 43 -3.95 -8.53 -13.96
CA LYS A 43 -4.41 -8.34 -12.58
C LYS A 43 -3.30 -7.77 -11.69
N ALA A 44 -2.10 -8.35 -11.72
CA ALA A 44 -0.97 -7.86 -10.94
C ALA A 44 -0.58 -6.41 -11.30
N ALA A 45 -0.65 -6.04 -12.59
CA ALA A 45 -0.40 -4.68 -13.04
C ALA A 45 -1.48 -3.70 -12.53
N ALA A 46 -2.76 -4.11 -12.58
CA ALA A 46 -3.88 -3.33 -12.06
C ALA A 46 -3.77 -3.14 -10.53
N GLU A 47 -3.45 -4.20 -9.79
CA GLU A 47 -3.22 -4.13 -8.33
C GLU A 47 -2.09 -3.14 -7.99
N GLY A 48 -0.99 -3.17 -8.74
CA GLY A 48 0.09 -2.19 -8.59
C GLY A 48 -0.32 -0.75 -8.94
N ALA A 49 -1.16 -0.55 -9.96
CA ALA A 49 -1.67 0.78 -10.31
C ALA A 49 -2.56 1.38 -9.22
N VAL A 50 -3.46 0.57 -8.64
CA VAL A 50 -4.29 0.98 -7.49
C VAL A 50 -3.40 1.27 -6.28
N CYS A 51 -2.40 0.43 -6.03
CA CYS A 51 -1.44 0.63 -4.94
C CYS A 51 -0.73 1.99 -5.04
N ARG A 52 -0.23 2.36 -6.23
CA ARG A 52 0.36 3.69 -6.46
C ARG A 52 -0.63 4.82 -6.24
N SER A 53 -1.89 4.64 -6.65
CA SER A 53 -2.93 5.63 -6.39
C SER A 53 -3.16 5.84 -4.90
N ASN A 54 -3.20 4.76 -4.11
CA ASN A 54 -3.35 4.85 -2.66
C ASN A 54 -2.16 5.57 -2.02
N LEU A 55 -0.92 5.24 -2.43
CA LEU A 55 0.29 5.92 -1.95
C LEU A 55 0.32 7.42 -2.28
N ARG A 56 -0.13 7.82 -3.47
CA ARG A 56 -0.30 9.25 -3.80
C ARG A 56 -1.31 9.94 -2.88
N GLN A 57 -2.42 9.28 -2.57
CA GLN A 57 -3.42 9.81 -1.64
C GLN A 57 -2.86 9.94 -0.21
N LEU A 58 -2.07 8.96 0.25
CA LEU A 58 -1.40 9.02 1.54
C LEU A 58 -0.38 10.18 1.62
N ALA A 59 0.46 10.33 0.59
CA ALA A 59 1.43 11.41 0.56
C ALA A 59 0.75 12.78 0.51
N ALA A 60 -0.29 12.92 -0.32
CA ALA A 60 -1.10 14.14 -0.38
C ALA A 60 -1.77 14.47 0.96
N ALA A 61 -2.31 13.46 1.66
CA ALA A 61 -2.91 13.63 2.98
C ALA A 61 -1.89 14.12 4.02
N ASN A 62 -0.67 13.58 4.00
CA ASN A 62 0.38 13.99 4.92
C ASN A 62 0.95 15.38 4.59
N LEU A 63 1.02 15.74 3.31
CA LEU A 63 1.36 17.10 2.87
C LEU A 63 0.30 18.12 3.32
N ALA A 64 -0.99 17.78 3.20
CA ALA A 64 -2.08 18.61 3.69
C ALA A 64 -2.04 18.74 5.23
N TYR A 65 -1.80 17.65 5.94
CA TYR A 65 -1.55 17.68 7.39
C TYR A 65 -0.39 18.63 7.74
N ALA A 66 0.71 18.56 6.99
CA ALA A 66 1.85 19.44 7.25
C ALA A 66 1.58 20.91 6.94
N ALA A 67 0.68 21.22 5.99
CA ALA A 67 0.24 22.59 5.75
C ALA A 67 -0.55 23.16 6.94
N ASP A 68 -1.40 22.33 7.56
CA ASP A 68 -2.25 22.76 8.69
C ASP A 68 -1.49 22.78 10.03
N HIS A 69 -0.54 21.86 10.22
CA HIS A 69 0.16 21.65 11.50
C HIS A 69 1.63 22.12 11.50
N GLY A 70 2.16 22.55 10.34
CA GLY A 70 3.55 22.98 10.16
C GLY A 70 4.61 21.86 10.19
N ARG A 71 4.17 20.60 10.31
CA ARG A 71 4.99 19.39 10.44
C ARG A 71 4.26 18.20 9.85
N TYR A 72 4.99 17.23 9.32
CA TYR A 72 4.38 15.95 8.95
C TYR A 72 3.82 15.23 10.18
N VAL A 73 2.91 14.29 9.94
CA VAL A 73 2.42 13.42 11.02
C VAL A 73 3.58 12.62 11.61
N ALA A 74 3.59 12.47 12.94
CA ALA A 74 4.50 11.55 13.59
C ALA A 74 4.14 10.10 13.22
N ALA A 75 5.14 9.26 12.92
CA ALA A 75 4.92 7.87 12.54
C ALA A 75 4.28 7.07 13.68
N ALA A 76 4.74 7.33 14.91
CA ALA A 76 4.23 6.73 16.14
C ALA A 76 4.46 7.65 17.34
N ALA A 77 3.58 8.64 17.49
CA ALA A 77 3.72 9.74 18.44
C ALA A 77 3.95 9.31 19.90
N ASP A 78 3.44 8.13 20.30
CA ASP A 78 3.44 7.64 21.67
C ASP A 78 4.02 6.22 21.80
N ILE A 79 4.91 5.80 20.88
CA ILE A 79 5.43 4.41 20.84
C ILE A 79 6.15 3.97 22.12
N GLU A 80 6.80 4.90 22.82
CA GLU A 80 7.46 4.68 24.12
C GLU A 80 6.49 4.73 25.31
N GLY A 81 5.26 5.20 25.11
CA GLY A 81 4.24 5.34 26.13
C GLY A 81 3.07 4.38 25.92
N ALA A 82 1.87 4.94 25.74
CA ALA A 82 0.65 4.17 25.55
C ALA A 82 0.64 3.34 24.26
N ASN A 83 1.52 3.67 23.30
CA ASN A 83 1.68 2.97 22.04
C ASN A 83 0.33 2.78 21.33
N SER A 84 -0.47 3.83 21.32
CA SER A 84 -1.88 3.84 20.97
C SER A 84 -2.16 4.64 19.70
N THR A 85 -1.19 5.42 19.23
CA THR A 85 -1.35 6.33 18.08
C THR A 85 -0.31 6.01 17.00
N ARG A 86 -0.80 5.92 15.76
CA ARG A 86 -0.02 5.79 14.52
C ARG A 86 -0.54 6.78 13.50
N TRP A 87 0.25 7.06 12.48
CA TRP A 87 -0.21 7.82 11.31
C TRP A 87 -1.50 7.25 10.69
N HIS A 88 -1.69 5.92 10.77
CA HIS A 88 -2.81 5.22 10.15
C HIS A 88 -4.03 5.04 11.05
N GLY A 89 -3.92 5.24 12.37
CA GLY A 89 -5.00 4.88 13.28
C GLY A 89 -4.69 5.10 14.75
N VAL A 90 -5.72 4.98 15.59
CA VAL A 90 -5.61 4.98 17.07
C VAL A 90 -6.24 3.73 17.66
N ARG A 91 -5.91 3.40 18.91
CA ARG A 91 -6.52 2.27 19.63
C ARG A 91 -6.66 2.52 21.12
N SER A 92 -7.56 1.78 21.76
CA SER A 92 -7.68 1.68 23.22
C SER A 92 -7.47 0.21 23.63
N GLY A 93 -6.33 -0.36 23.22
CA GLY A 93 -6.06 -1.80 23.24
C GLY A 93 -6.47 -2.50 21.95
N GLY A 94 -5.88 -3.67 21.67
CA GLY A 94 -6.18 -4.44 20.45
C GLY A 94 -5.66 -3.81 19.15
N THR A 95 -6.48 -3.85 18.10
CA THR A 95 -6.15 -3.38 16.74
C THR A 95 -6.37 -1.88 16.58
N PHE A 96 -5.61 -1.25 15.69
CA PHE A 96 -5.83 0.16 15.34
C PHE A 96 -7.12 0.36 14.56
N ASP A 97 -7.86 1.39 14.94
CA ASP A 97 -8.97 1.93 14.16
C ASP A 97 -8.44 2.93 13.13
N GLY A 98 -8.46 2.51 11.86
CA GLY A 98 -8.01 3.32 10.74
C GLY A 98 -8.89 4.53 10.43
N ALA A 99 -10.10 4.61 11.01
CA ALA A 99 -11.01 5.74 10.82
C ALA A 99 -10.74 6.90 11.77
N GLN A 100 -9.88 6.71 12.78
CA GLN A 100 -9.62 7.68 13.85
C GLN A 100 -8.15 8.11 13.94
N GLY A 101 -7.32 7.77 12.95
CA GLY A 101 -5.92 8.18 12.89
C GLY A 101 -5.73 9.66 12.51
N PRO A 102 -4.53 10.24 12.75
CA PRO A 102 -4.25 11.63 12.42
C PRO A 102 -4.41 11.97 10.94
N LEU A 103 -4.17 11.01 10.03
CA LEU A 103 -4.38 11.21 8.59
C LEU A 103 -5.83 10.91 8.14
N ALA A 104 -6.69 10.33 8.98
CA ALA A 104 -8.05 9.97 8.58
C ALA A 104 -8.90 11.17 8.10
N PRO A 105 -8.84 12.37 8.73
CA PRO A 105 -9.55 13.55 8.23
C PRO A 105 -9.13 13.96 6.81
N TYR A 106 -7.86 13.78 6.47
CA TYR A 106 -7.27 14.12 5.18
C TYR A 106 -7.48 13.04 4.11
N LEU A 107 -7.97 11.87 4.51
CA LEU A 107 -8.31 10.73 3.64
C LEU A 107 -9.82 10.58 3.42
N GLY A 108 -10.61 11.60 3.77
CA GLY A 108 -12.05 11.66 3.52
C GLY A 108 -12.94 11.57 4.76
N GLY A 109 -12.39 11.38 5.97
CA GLY A 109 -13.11 11.47 7.25
C GLY A 109 -14.14 10.35 7.51
N GLY A 110 -14.51 10.13 8.78
CA GLY A 110 -15.19 8.94 9.33
C GLY A 110 -16.26 8.25 8.44
N GLY A 111 -15.94 7.04 7.98
CA GLY A 111 -16.81 6.16 7.17
C GLY A 111 -16.02 5.00 6.53
N ALA A 112 -16.68 4.03 5.90
CA ALA A 112 -16.02 2.90 5.23
C ALA A 112 -15.05 3.32 4.09
N SER A 113 -15.17 4.57 3.62
CA SER A 113 -14.35 5.22 2.59
C SER A 113 -13.16 6.04 3.14
N ALA A 114 -12.96 6.10 4.45
CA ALA A 114 -12.18 7.13 5.16
C ALA A 114 -10.76 6.76 5.60
N TRP A 115 -10.36 5.51 5.41
CA TRP A 115 -9.16 4.93 6.03
C TRP A 115 -8.14 4.56 4.95
N VAL A 116 -6.93 4.22 5.39
CA VAL A 116 -5.82 3.81 4.53
C VAL A 116 -6.23 2.64 3.63
N ARG A 117 -6.56 2.93 2.38
CA ARG A 117 -7.03 1.91 1.43
C ARG A 117 -6.00 0.80 1.32
N ARG A 118 -6.37 -0.43 1.69
CA ARG A 118 -5.45 -1.58 1.61
C ARG A 118 -4.88 -1.76 0.20
N CYS A 119 -3.58 -2.04 0.12
CA CYS A 119 -2.94 -2.48 -1.10
C CYS A 119 -3.62 -3.76 -1.62
N PRO A 120 -4.24 -3.75 -2.82
CA PRO A 120 -4.95 -4.90 -3.34
C PRO A 120 -4.01 -6.04 -3.76
N GLY A 121 -2.69 -5.81 -3.81
CA GLY A 121 -1.69 -6.86 -4.01
C GLY A 121 -1.15 -7.47 -2.72
N PHE A 122 -1.52 -6.95 -1.55
CA PHE A 122 -1.02 -7.46 -0.28
C PHE A 122 -1.86 -8.62 0.26
N ARG A 123 -1.20 -9.70 0.70
CA ARG A 123 -1.83 -10.91 1.23
C ARG A 123 -1.11 -11.28 2.54
N PRO A 124 -1.50 -10.73 3.69
CA PRO A 124 -0.93 -11.13 4.97
C PRO A 124 -1.41 -12.53 5.37
N ASP A 125 -0.54 -13.30 6.02
CA ASP A 125 -0.84 -14.65 6.53
C ASP A 125 -1.63 -14.63 7.83
N ALA A 126 -1.58 -13.51 8.56
CA ALA A 126 -2.25 -13.30 9.83
C ALA A 126 -2.49 -11.80 10.09
N PRO A 127 -3.40 -11.42 11.00
CA PRO A 127 -3.50 -10.05 11.49
C PRO A 127 -2.18 -9.60 12.11
N GLY A 128 -1.71 -8.40 11.73
CA GLY A 128 -0.50 -7.79 12.30
C GLY A 128 -0.80 -6.93 13.52
N PHE A 129 0.24 -6.64 14.30
CA PHE A 129 0.15 -5.64 15.37
C PHE A 129 -0.20 -4.24 14.83
N GLU A 130 0.33 -3.93 13.64
CA GLU A 130 0.08 -2.70 12.89
C GLU A 130 -1.08 -2.85 11.89
N ALA A 131 -2.06 -3.71 12.23
CA ALA A 131 -3.24 -3.88 11.40
C ALA A 131 -3.92 -2.53 11.13
N SER A 132 -4.51 -2.39 9.94
CA SER A 132 -5.15 -1.16 9.42
C SER A 132 -4.21 -0.18 8.70
N CYS A 133 -2.90 -0.44 8.64
CA CYS A 133 -1.98 0.35 7.81
C CYS A 133 -2.09 0.06 6.29
N GLY A 134 -2.91 -0.91 5.91
CA GLY A 134 -3.19 -1.24 4.51
C GLY A 134 -2.03 -1.89 3.75
N GLY A 135 -0.98 -2.33 4.46
CA GLY A 135 0.25 -2.85 3.85
C GLY A 135 1.20 -1.75 3.36
N TYR A 136 1.10 -0.56 3.94
CA TYR A 136 2.02 0.55 3.72
C TYR A 136 2.83 0.86 4.98
N GLY A 137 4.09 1.18 4.77
CA GLY A 137 5.01 1.63 5.80
C GLY A 137 5.32 3.10 5.61
N TYR A 138 5.53 3.80 6.71
CA TYR A 138 5.89 5.21 6.75
C TYR A 138 7.30 5.37 7.27
N ASN A 139 8.05 6.33 6.71
CA ASN A 139 9.43 6.61 7.13
C ASN A 139 9.44 7.16 8.56
N ALA A 140 9.83 6.31 9.52
CA ALA A 140 9.91 6.68 10.93
C ALA A 140 11.30 7.22 11.35
N LEU A 141 12.28 7.26 10.45
CA LEU A 141 13.62 7.81 10.73
C LEU A 141 13.69 9.32 10.47
N GLY A 142 13.16 9.75 9.32
CA GLY A 142 13.16 11.13 8.86
C GLY A 142 11.75 11.71 8.85
N VAL A 143 11.00 11.59 7.75
CA VAL A 143 9.71 12.31 7.56
C VAL A 143 8.76 12.23 8.76
N GLY A 144 8.54 11.02 9.30
CA GLY A 144 7.65 10.76 10.42
C GLY A 144 8.26 10.93 11.80
N SER A 145 9.49 11.40 11.93
CA SER A 145 10.12 11.69 13.21
C SER A 145 11.10 12.88 13.11
N GLU A 146 11.86 13.11 14.17
CA GLU A 146 13.10 13.87 14.14
C GLU A 146 14.26 13.00 14.70
N LEU A 147 14.18 11.67 14.56
CA LEU A 147 15.18 10.74 15.11
C LEU A 147 16.56 10.89 14.48
N CYS A 148 16.62 11.30 13.21
CA CYS A 148 17.88 11.59 12.53
C CYS A 148 18.53 12.92 12.95
N LEU A 149 17.83 13.78 13.69
CA LEU A 149 18.36 15.06 14.16
C LEU A 149 19.09 14.91 15.50
N PRO A 150 20.33 15.42 15.63
CA PRO A 150 21.05 15.42 16.92
C PRO A 150 20.31 16.16 18.05
N THR A 151 19.51 17.16 17.72
CA THR A 151 18.77 18.00 18.69
C THR A 151 17.26 18.04 18.41
N GLY A 152 16.73 17.04 17.68
CA GLY A 152 15.31 16.95 17.36
C GLY A 152 14.45 16.41 18.49
N GLY A 153 13.12 16.48 18.32
CA GLY A 153 12.11 15.93 19.23
C GLY A 153 11.95 14.40 19.16
N GLY A 154 12.88 13.70 18.50
CA GLY A 154 12.88 12.25 18.36
C GLY A 154 11.62 11.72 17.66
N GLN A 155 11.15 10.53 18.04
CA GLN A 155 10.03 9.84 17.39
C GLN A 155 8.63 10.37 17.70
N THR A 156 8.52 11.33 18.63
CA THR A 156 7.22 11.85 19.10
C THR A 156 6.63 12.92 18.18
N VAL A 157 7.43 13.49 17.29
CA VAL A 157 7.06 14.59 16.39
C VAL A 157 7.54 14.29 14.97
N GLY A 158 6.74 14.58 13.95
CA GLY A 158 7.20 14.48 12.56
C GLY A 158 8.08 15.66 12.14
N MET A 159 8.89 15.44 11.11
CA MET A 159 9.81 16.43 10.55
C MET A 159 9.05 17.66 10.03
N ARG A 160 9.68 18.84 10.07
CA ARG A 160 9.18 20.01 9.33
C ARG A 160 9.45 19.82 7.83
N PRO A 161 8.52 20.15 6.92
CA PRO A 161 8.79 20.07 5.48
C PRO A 161 10.06 20.80 5.05
N GLY A 162 10.32 22.00 5.60
CA GLY A 162 11.53 22.77 5.30
C GLY A 162 12.82 22.26 5.96
N ALA A 163 12.75 21.22 6.80
CA ALA A 163 13.93 20.58 7.39
C ALA A 163 14.40 19.37 6.57
N LEU A 164 13.61 18.88 5.60
CA LEU A 164 14.04 17.81 4.71
C LEU A 164 15.07 18.33 3.70
N ALA A 165 16.23 17.68 3.60
CA ALA A 165 17.30 18.11 2.70
C ALA A 165 16.92 17.92 1.21
N HIS A 166 16.33 16.77 0.88
CA HIS A 166 16.02 16.38 -0.49
C HIS A 166 14.63 15.74 -0.61
N PRO A 167 13.51 16.49 -0.52
CA PRO A 167 12.15 15.93 -0.50
C PRO A 167 11.82 14.98 -1.66
N ALA A 168 12.33 15.26 -2.87
CA ALA A 168 12.15 14.40 -4.04
C ALA A 168 12.99 13.11 -4.02
N GLN A 169 13.87 12.94 -3.04
CA GLN A 169 14.69 11.74 -2.82
C GLN A 169 14.51 11.18 -1.41
N THR A 170 13.53 11.68 -0.65
CA THR A 170 13.20 11.14 0.68
C THR A 170 11.93 10.30 0.60
N VAL A 171 12.04 9.03 0.97
CA VAL A 171 10.92 8.11 1.15
C VAL A 171 10.00 8.68 2.21
N MET A 172 8.73 8.86 1.83
CA MET A 172 7.66 9.15 2.76
C MET A 172 6.93 7.86 3.11
N PHE A 173 6.34 7.18 2.11
CA PHE A 173 5.66 5.91 2.29
C PHE A 173 6.20 4.85 1.32
N ALA A 174 6.08 3.58 1.67
CA ALA A 174 6.38 2.47 0.77
C ALA A 174 5.42 1.30 0.98
N ASP A 175 5.31 0.41 0.00
CA ASP A 175 4.77 -0.93 0.24
C ASP A 175 5.56 -1.61 1.36
N ALA A 176 4.90 -1.98 2.46
CA ALA A 176 5.58 -2.57 3.62
C ALA A 176 4.85 -3.77 4.21
N ALA A 177 5.62 -4.67 4.79
CA ALA A 177 5.17 -5.83 5.54
C ALA A 177 6.27 -6.26 6.51
N TYR A 178 5.95 -7.21 7.37
CA TYR A 178 6.91 -7.75 8.32
C TYR A 178 6.74 -9.24 8.47
N VAL A 179 7.85 -9.96 8.69
CA VAL A 179 7.81 -11.38 9.00
C VAL A 179 7.85 -11.55 10.52
N GLN A 180 6.74 -11.99 11.09
CA GLN A 180 6.64 -12.32 12.52
C GLN A 180 6.89 -13.82 12.74
N GLY A 181 7.63 -14.16 13.79
CA GLY A 181 7.98 -15.57 14.09
C GLY A 181 9.12 -16.12 13.22
N ASN A 182 9.53 -17.36 13.50
CA ASN A 182 10.71 -17.97 12.89
C ASN A 182 10.39 -19.35 12.29
N GLY A 183 11.18 -19.76 11.29
CA GLY A 183 11.04 -21.07 10.63
C GLY A 183 9.63 -21.29 10.07
N ALA A 184 9.08 -22.49 10.29
CA ALA A 184 7.74 -22.85 9.84
C ALA A 184 6.59 -22.02 10.47
N LYS A 185 6.87 -21.27 11.55
CA LYS A 185 5.90 -20.37 12.20
C LYS A 185 5.99 -18.94 11.69
N ALA A 186 6.88 -18.64 10.75
CA ALA A 186 6.98 -17.32 10.14
C ALA A 186 5.68 -16.94 9.43
N LYS A 187 5.19 -15.73 9.68
CA LYS A 187 3.96 -15.17 9.10
C LYS A 187 4.24 -13.78 8.57
N LEU A 188 3.84 -13.52 7.33
CA LEU A 188 3.85 -12.19 6.74
C LEU A 188 2.65 -11.39 7.27
N ILE A 189 2.90 -10.25 7.90
CA ILE A 189 1.86 -9.42 8.53
C ILE A 189 1.96 -7.95 8.09
N GLU A 190 0.90 -7.18 8.35
CA GLU A 190 0.90 -5.72 8.20
C GLU A 190 1.93 -5.08 9.14
N TYR A 191 2.64 -4.06 8.63
CA TYR A 191 3.62 -3.28 9.37
C TYR A 191 3.62 -1.83 8.89
N SER A 192 3.65 -0.88 9.83
CA SER A 192 3.41 0.54 9.55
C SER A 192 4.67 1.37 9.33
N PHE A 193 5.86 0.77 9.41
CA PHE A 193 7.13 1.47 9.23
C PHE A 193 7.86 0.97 7.98
N ALA A 194 8.31 1.91 7.17
CA ALA A 194 9.30 1.66 6.13
C ALA A 194 10.67 1.81 6.79
N GLU A 195 11.31 0.67 7.08
CA GLU A 195 12.57 0.65 7.82
C GLU A 195 13.74 1.03 6.91
N PRO A 196 14.60 1.98 7.34
CA PRO A 196 15.80 2.34 6.58
C PRO A 196 16.83 1.19 6.60
N PRO A 197 17.87 1.22 5.75
CA PRO A 197 18.94 0.22 5.81
C PRO A 197 19.74 0.21 7.12
N ARG A 198 19.79 1.35 7.84
CA ARG A 198 20.52 1.51 9.11
C ARG A 198 19.66 2.17 10.18
N PHE A 199 19.73 1.69 11.42
CA PHE A 199 19.17 2.44 12.55
C PHE A 199 19.94 3.74 12.80
N ALA A 200 19.29 4.74 13.41
CA ALA A 200 19.95 5.97 13.83
C ALA A 200 21.14 5.72 14.77
N GLY A 201 21.00 4.76 15.70
CA GLY A 201 22.04 4.36 16.65
C GLY A 201 23.05 3.32 16.11
N GLY A 202 23.00 3.00 14.82
CA GLY A 202 23.84 1.98 14.18
C GLY A 202 23.22 0.57 14.21
N GLY A 203 23.74 -0.29 13.33
CA GLY A 203 23.17 -1.62 13.06
C GLY A 203 22.14 -1.61 11.93
N THR A 204 21.60 -2.79 11.60
CA THR A 204 20.69 -3.00 10.47
C THR A 204 19.36 -3.55 10.98
N PRO A 205 18.22 -2.87 10.73
CA PRO A 205 16.90 -3.39 11.07
C PRO A 205 16.57 -4.63 10.25
N TRP A 206 15.50 -5.31 10.65
CA TRP A 206 14.85 -6.25 9.73
C TRP A 206 14.15 -5.47 8.61
N PRO A 207 14.30 -5.90 7.35
CA PRO A 207 13.72 -5.17 6.23
C PRO A 207 12.20 -5.26 6.27
N THR A 208 11.54 -4.17 5.89
CA THR A 208 10.08 -4.10 5.86
C THR A 208 9.51 -3.66 4.53
N ILE A 209 10.31 -3.08 3.63
CA ILE A 209 9.85 -2.74 2.29
C ILE A 209 9.59 -4.02 1.52
N HIS A 210 8.38 -4.16 0.98
CA HIS A 210 7.88 -5.40 0.38
C HIS A 210 7.71 -5.25 -1.13
N PHE A 211 8.52 -5.99 -1.88
CA PHE A 211 8.61 -5.94 -3.34
C PHE A 211 7.54 -6.81 -4.02
N ARG A 212 6.28 -6.65 -3.59
CA ARG A 212 5.13 -7.50 -3.95
C ARG A 212 4.62 -7.31 -5.38
N HIS A 213 4.95 -6.20 -6.03
CA HIS A 213 4.44 -5.86 -7.36
C HIS A 213 5.37 -6.35 -8.45
N ARG A 214 5.45 -7.69 -8.61
CA ARG A 214 6.34 -8.36 -9.58
C ARG A 214 7.82 -8.02 -9.35
N GLY A 215 8.27 -8.12 -8.11
CA GLY A 215 9.65 -7.78 -7.72
C GLY A 215 9.89 -6.28 -7.54
N LYS A 216 8.82 -5.47 -7.47
CA LYS A 216 8.89 -4.03 -7.22
C LYS A 216 8.08 -3.63 -6.00
N ALA A 217 8.55 -2.60 -5.29
CA ALA A 217 7.81 -1.90 -4.25
C ALA A 217 7.40 -0.53 -4.79
N ASN A 218 6.16 -0.12 -4.57
CA ASN A 218 5.79 1.26 -4.86
C ASN A 218 6.22 2.15 -3.69
N VAL A 219 6.74 3.32 -4.00
CA VAL A 219 7.31 4.26 -3.05
C VAL A 219 6.74 5.64 -3.31
N ALA A 220 6.18 6.28 -2.29
CA ALA A 220 5.84 7.69 -2.31
C ALA A 220 6.97 8.49 -1.67
N TRP A 221 7.39 9.53 -2.37
CA TRP A 221 8.44 10.44 -1.95
C TRP A 221 7.85 11.66 -1.25
N ALA A 222 8.67 12.39 -0.50
CA ALA A 222 8.20 13.47 0.37
C ALA A 222 7.69 14.70 -0.38
N ASP A 223 7.98 14.83 -1.67
CA ASP A 223 7.37 15.80 -2.59
C ASP A 223 6.00 15.35 -3.16
N GLY A 224 5.59 14.10 -2.88
CA GLY A 224 4.31 13.52 -3.30
C GLY A 224 4.34 12.67 -4.58
N HIS A 225 5.46 12.60 -5.31
CA HIS A 225 5.52 11.70 -6.47
C HIS A 225 5.65 10.23 -6.04
N VAL A 226 5.31 9.30 -6.95
CA VAL A 226 5.33 7.86 -6.67
C VAL A 226 6.05 7.10 -7.77
N THR A 227 7.03 6.29 -7.39
CA THR A 227 7.81 5.41 -8.27
C THR A 227 7.59 3.94 -7.91
N ALA A 228 8.19 3.05 -8.71
CA ALA A 228 8.19 1.61 -8.48
C ALA A 228 9.65 1.12 -8.48
N GLU A 229 10.17 0.91 -7.28
CA GLU A 229 11.57 0.59 -7.01
C GLU A 229 11.81 -0.92 -7.04
N ILE A 230 13.01 -1.31 -7.47
CA ILE A 230 13.43 -2.71 -7.56
C ILE A 230 14.16 -3.14 -6.27
N LEU A 231 14.08 -4.44 -5.96
CA LEU A 231 14.79 -5.01 -4.82
C LEU A 231 16.29 -5.08 -5.13
N ASP A 232 17.10 -4.32 -4.38
CA ASP A 232 18.56 -4.34 -4.52
C ASP A 232 19.22 -5.24 -3.49
N ARG A 233 18.73 -5.20 -2.25
CA ARG A 233 19.34 -5.91 -1.11
C ARG A 233 18.28 -6.49 -0.20
N THR A 234 18.54 -7.67 0.34
CA THR A 234 17.72 -8.31 1.38
C THR A 234 18.45 -8.29 2.72
N GLY A 235 17.69 -8.44 3.81
CA GLY A 235 18.25 -8.60 5.15
C GLY A 235 18.39 -10.06 5.55
N SER A 236 18.79 -10.28 6.80
CA SER A 236 18.86 -11.63 7.41
C SER A 236 17.49 -12.30 7.58
N ARG A 237 16.40 -11.57 7.36
CA ARG A 237 15.01 -12.03 7.48
C ARG A 237 14.18 -11.53 6.30
N GLY A 238 13.20 -12.33 5.89
CA GLY A 238 12.17 -11.88 4.94
C GLY A 238 12.54 -11.98 3.46
N ALA A 239 13.74 -12.45 3.12
CA ALA A 239 14.17 -12.60 1.72
C ALA A 239 13.22 -13.48 0.89
N ALA A 240 12.74 -14.59 1.46
CA ALA A 240 11.76 -15.48 0.81
C ALA A 240 10.38 -14.82 0.60
N GLN A 241 10.09 -13.75 1.35
CA GLN A 241 8.87 -12.95 1.24
C GLN A 241 9.12 -11.65 0.47
N HIS A 242 10.25 -11.52 -0.24
CA HIS A 242 10.60 -10.33 -1.00
C HIS A 242 10.65 -9.06 -0.14
N LEU A 243 11.16 -9.17 1.09
CA LEU A 243 11.48 -8.01 1.94
C LEU A 243 12.94 -7.60 1.75
N GLY A 244 13.18 -6.30 1.67
CA GLY A 244 14.52 -5.76 1.52
C GLY A 244 14.58 -4.25 1.50
N TRP A 245 15.57 -3.72 0.78
CA TRP A 245 15.80 -2.32 0.53
C TRP A 245 16.14 -2.09 -0.94
N PHE A 246 15.97 -0.83 -1.37
CA PHE A 246 16.37 -0.31 -2.68
C PHE A 246 17.31 0.88 -2.46
N GLY A 247 18.09 1.24 -3.48
CA GLY A 247 19.01 2.36 -3.44
C GLY A 247 20.27 2.09 -2.61
N PRO A 248 21.02 3.12 -2.18
CA PRO A 248 22.27 3.00 -1.43
C PRO A 248 22.14 2.25 -0.09
N ASP A 249 23.23 1.64 0.41
CA ASP A 249 23.26 0.93 1.70
C ASP A 249 23.50 1.86 2.91
N ASP A 250 22.79 2.97 2.89
CA ASP A 250 22.82 4.03 3.88
C ASP A 250 21.41 4.60 4.04
N ASN A 251 21.29 5.66 4.83
CA ASN A 251 20.00 6.25 5.11
C ASN A 251 19.64 7.40 4.18
N THR A 252 20.42 7.75 3.15
CA THR A 252 20.21 8.95 2.30
C THR A 252 18.77 9.11 1.80
N LEU A 253 18.09 7.99 1.47
CA LEU A 253 16.70 8.00 1.03
C LEU A 253 15.66 8.12 2.16
N PHE A 254 16.04 8.04 3.42
CA PHE A 254 15.16 8.17 4.59
C PHE A 254 15.40 9.48 5.37
N ASP A 255 16.28 10.32 4.83
CA ASP A 255 16.79 11.61 5.29
C ASP A 255 17.59 11.66 6.61
N PRO A 256 18.91 11.42 6.52
CA PRO A 256 19.92 11.68 7.54
C PRO A 256 20.81 12.91 7.22
N PHE A 257 20.29 13.90 6.47
CA PHE A 257 21.01 15.10 6.00
C PHE A 257 22.12 14.84 4.97
#